data_AF-C6TD83-F1
#
_entry.id   AF-C6TD83-F1
#
_cell.length_a   1.000
_cell.length_b   1.000
_cell.length_c   1.000
_cell.angle_alpha   90.00
_cell.angle_beta   90.00
_cell.angle_gamma   90.00
#
_symmetry.space_group_name_H-M   'P 1'
#
loop_
_entity.id
_entity.type
_entity.pdbx_description
1 polymer ?
#
loop_
_entity_poly.entity_id
_entity_poly.type
_entity_poly.pdbx_seq_one_letter_code
_entity_poly.pdbx_strand_id
1 'polypeptide(L)'
;MKMKLLGLLVLVLGSTISANGAVSEVSWREISKINREGPYVGIVVPNAFELNPLLRSPSFVPHNKFPYFDFAGKHFRIGVLEKKRVIVVMTGLSMLNAGISTQLLLTLFDIEGVVHYGIAGNANPKLQIGDVTIPQYWAHTGLWNWQRFGDGPKDALALEASGDYSRRFGYLKFADYNNNTKHSKSATNLLNNVWFQAEEIFPVNGTAEVRQHAFWVSVDKLTLRLQRAQMLN
;
A
#
# COMPACT_ATOMS: atom_id res chain seq x y z
N MET A 1 29.63 37.87 41.77
CA MET A 1 28.93 37.42 40.54
C MET A 1 29.50 36.08 40.03
N LYS A 2 29.45 35.00 40.82
CA LYS A 2 29.94 33.66 40.40
C LYS A 2 29.07 32.47 40.83
N MET A 3 28.04 32.68 41.66
CA MET A 3 27.18 31.60 42.18
C MET A 3 25.84 31.41 41.43
N LYS A 4 25.43 32.36 40.57
CA LYS A 4 24.17 32.24 39.83
C LYS A 4 24.29 31.48 38.50
N LEU A 5 25.50 31.30 37.97
CA LEU A 5 25.73 30.58 36.71
C LEU A 5 25.78 29.05 36.90
N LEU A 6 26.16 28.58 38.09
CA LEU A 6 26.27 27.14 38.39
C LEU A 6 24.88 26.49 38.57
N GLY A 7 23.91 27.20 39.15
CA GLY A 7 22.55 26.71 39.30
C GLY A 7 21.81 26.53 37.97
N LEU A 8 22.11 27.35 36.96
CA LEU A 8 21.54 27.21 35.62
C LEU A 8 22.12 26.01 34.87
N LEU A 9 23.41 25.70 35.08
CA LEU A 9 24.06 24.54 34.46
C LEU A 9 23.53 23.22 35.03
N VAL A 10 23.21 23.17 36.33
CA VAL A 10 22.66 21.97 36.99
C VAL A 10 21.19 21.72 36.61
N LEU A 11 20.41 22.77 36.29
CA LEU A 11 19.04 22.63 35.79
C LEU A 11 18.95 22.12 34.35
N VAL A 12 20.01 22.26 33.54
CA VAL A 12 20.07 21.73 32.17
C VAL A 12 20.57 20.27 32.15
N LEU A 13 21.21 19.80 33.22
CA LEU A 13 21.80 18.45 33.32
C LEU A 13 20.83 17.38 33.87
N GLY A 14 19.59 17.76 34.25
CA GLY A 14 18.71 16.95 35.10
C GLY A 14 17.49 16.30 34.45
N SER A 15 17.30 16.39 33.13
CA SER A 15 16.17 15.72 32.48
C SER A 15 16.51 15.34 31.04
N THR A 16 17.30 14.28 30.90
CA THR A 16 17.23 13.46 29.68
C THR A 16 15.84 12.83 29.66
N ILE A 17 14.89 13.49 28.99
CA ILE A 17 13.60 12.89 28.67
C ILE A 17 13.91 11.75 27.70
N SER A 18 14.11 10.55 28.23
CA SER A 18 14.13 9.34 27.40
C SER A 18 12.72 9.13 26.89
N ALA A 19 12.47 9.58 25.66
CA ALA A 19 11.25 9.24 24.96
C ALA A 19 11.36 7.78 24.52
N ASN A 20 10.53 6.90 25.08
CA ASN A 20 10.37 5.53 24.59
C ASN A 20 9.58 5.58 23.27
N GLY A 21 10.30 5.75 22.16
CA GLY A 21 9.76 5.65 20.81
C GLY A 21 9.70 4.20 20.33
N ALA A 22 8.82 3.92 19.37
CA ALA A 22 8.80 2.64 18.65
C ALA A 22 10.13 2.36 17.92
N VAL A 23 10.84 3.43 17.54
CA VAL A 23 12.20 3.40 16.99
C VAL A 23 13.16 3.83 18.10
N SER A 24 14.21 3.02 18.34
CA SER A 24 15.24 3.35 19.33
C SER A 24 16.01 4.62 18.96
N GLU A 25 16.59 5.31 19.93
CA GLU A 25 17.41 6.51 19.66
C GLU A 25 18.60 6.21 18.72
N VAL A 26 19.22 5.03 18.88
CA VAL A 26 20.34 4.59 18.03
C VAL A 26 19.87 4.41 16.58
N SER A 27 18.75 3.71 16.40
CA SER A 27 18.11 3.53 15.09
C SER A 27 17.72 4.86 14.47
N TRP A 28 17.18 5.79 15.25
CA TRP A 28 16.78 7.10 14.78
C TRP A 28 17.96 7.96 14.34
N ARG A 29 19.11 7.87 15.04
CA ARG A 29 20.35 8.54 14.61
C ARG A 29 20.87 7.99 13.28
N GLU A 30 20.73 6.70 13.02
CA GLU A 30 21.09 6.08 11.74
C GLU A 30 20.15 6.52 10.63
N ILE A 31 18.83 6.41 10.83
CA ILE A 31 17.80 6.94 9.94
C ILE A 31 18.06 8.42 9.61
N SER A 32 18.38 9.23 10.61
CA SER A 32 18.69 10.66 10.42
C SER A 32 19.91 10.88 9.54
N LYS A 33 20.92 9.98 9.57
CA LYS A 33 22.08 10.07 8.68
C LYS A 33 21.70 9.69 7.25
N ILE A 34 20.88 8.65 7.08
CA ILE A 34 20.35 8.24 5.79
C ILE A 34 19.54 9.40 5.17
N ASN A 35 18.59 9.97 5.92
CA ASN A 35 17.72 11.03 5.41
C ASN A 35 18.45 12.34 5.06
N ARG A 36 19.64 12.61 5.62
CA ARG A 36 20.47 13.76 5.22
C ARG A 36 20.94 13.70 3.77
N GLU A 37 21.00 12.50 3.20
CA GLU A 37 21.37 12.30 1.80
C GLU A 37 20.16 12.26 0.86
N GLY A 38 18.93 12.34 1.39
CA GLY A 38 17.68 12.32 0.64
C GLY A 38 17.44 13.55 -0.27
N PRO A 39 16.26 13.66 -0.87
CA PRO A 39 15.18 12.67 -0.83
C PRO A 39 15.51 11.41 -1.66
N TYR A 40 14.77 10.34 -1.41
CA TYR A 40 14.87 9.06 -2.09
C TYR A 40 13.58 8.72 -2.86
N VAL A 41 13.70 8.00 -3.96
CA VAL A 41 12.56 7.29 -4.56
C VAL A 41 12.37 5.97 -3.81
N GLY A 42 11.19 5.78 -3.23
CA GLY A 42 10.78 4.53 -2.62
C GLY A 42 10.41 3.50 -3.69
N ILE A 43 11.02 2.32 -3.66
CA ILE A 43 10.65 1.21 -4.53
C ILE A 43 10.06 0.09 -3.68
N VAL A 44 8.81 -0.25 -3.96
CA VAL A 44 8.05 -1.23 -3.20
C VAL A 44 7.77 -2.42 -4.11
N VAL A 45 8.21 -3.61 -3.68
CA VAL A 45 8.17 -4.84 -4.49
C VAL A 45 7.54 -6.00 -3.71
N PRO A 46 6.71 -6.85 -4.34
CA PRO A 46 5.92 -7.81 -3.59
C PRO A 46 6.73 -9.02 -3.11
N ASN A 47 7.63 -9.57 -3.92
CA ASN A 47 8.38 -10.77 -3.54
C ASN A 47 9.78 -10.84 -4.17
N ALA A 48 10.50 -11.92 -3.86
CA ALA A 48 11.88 -12.12 -4.26
C ALA A 48 12.07 -12.30 -5.78
N PHE A 49 11.07 -12.79 -6.52
CA PHE A 49 11.15 -12.95 -7.97
C PHE A 49 11.23 -11.61 -8.69
N GLU A 50 10.54 -10.57 -8.21
CA GLU A 50 10.62 -9.21 -8.75
C GLU A 50 11.75 -8.37 -8.14
N LEU A 51 12.10 -8.63 -6.88
CA LEU A 51 13.17 -7.92 -6.18
C LEU A 51 14.56 -8.32 -6.68
N ASN A 52 14.84 -9.63 -6.77
CA ASN A 52 16.21 -10.11 -7.02
C ASN A 52 16.78 -9.66 -8.37
N PRO A 53 16.03 -9.62 -9.48
CA PRO A 53 16.53 -9.08 -10.74
C PRO A 53 16.99 -7.62 -10.61
N LEU A 54 16.27 -6.78 -9.88
CA LEU A 54 16.67 -5.39 -9.63
C LEU A 54 17.97 -5.34 -8.84
N LEU A 55 18.08 -6.11 -7.76
CA LEU A 55 19.28 -6.09 -6.91
C LEU A 55 20.53 -6.68 -7.59
N ARG A 56 20.35 -7.58 -8.56
CA ARG A 56 21.44 -8.18 -9.35
C ARG A 56 21.79 -7.34 -10.57
N SER A 57 20.97 -6.35 -10.92
CA SER A 57 21.27 -5.44 -12.02
C SER A 57 22.53 -4.65 -11.71
N PRO A 58 23.48 -4.50 -12.65
CA PRO A 58 24.64 -3.64 -12.47
C PRO A 58 24.26 -2.17 -12.27
N SER A 59 23.03 -1.78 -12.63
CA SER A 59 22.50 -0.43 -12.42
C SER A 59 22.17 -0.13 -10.96
N PHE A 60 21.95 -1.16 -10.13
CA PHE A 60 21.70 -0.98 -8.69
C PHE A 60 23.02 -1.05 -7.92
N VAL A 61 23.40 0.06 -7.29
CA VAL A 61 24.60 0.15 -6.46
C VAL A 61 24.19 0.38 -5.01
N PRO A 62 24.43 -0.60 -4.11
CA PRO A 62 24.17 -0.42 -2.68
C PRO A 62 24.94 0.76 -2.10
N HIS A 63 24.35 1.44 -1.13
CA HIS A 63 25.02 2.52 -0.42
C HIS A 63 26.23 1.98 0.36
N ASN A 64 27.36 2.69 0.31
CA ASN A 64 28.64 2.23 0.83
C ASN A 64 28.68 2.09 2.38
N LYS A 65 28.04 2.99 3.12
CA LYS A 65 27.99 2.99 4.60
C LYS A 65 26.73 2.36 5.17
N PHE A 66 25.57 2.67 4.60
CA PHE A 66 24.26 2.20 5.05
C PHE A 66 23.58 1.38 3.95
N PRO A 67 24.08 0.18 3.58
CA PRO A 67 23.52 -0.59 2.47
C PRO A 67 22.07 -1.04 2.72
N TYR A 68 21.67 -1.14 3.98
CA TYR A 68 20.30 -1.45 4.37
C TYR A 68 19.99 -0.94 5.78
N PHE A 69 18.71 -0.94 6.13
CA PHE A 69 18.20 -0.75 7.48
C PHE A 69 17.07 -1.74 7.73
N ASP A 70 17.11 -2.43 8.87
CA ASP A 70 16.10 -3.43 9.26
C ASP A 70 15.19 -2.90 10.36
N PHE A 71 13.87 -2.96 10.13
CA PHE A 71 12.89 -2.54 11.13
C PHE A 71 11.55 -3.26 10.95
N ALA A 72 10.93 -3.70 12.04
CA ALA A 72 9.63 -4.38 12.05
C ALA A 72 9.50 -5.52 11.02
N GLY A 73 10.58 -6.30 10.86
CA GLY A 73 10.63 -7.41 9.89
C GLY A 73 10.69 -6.98 8.43
N LYS A 74 11.03 -5.71 8.15
CA LYS A 74 11.24 -5.16 6.80
C LYS A 74 12.72 -4.81 6.61
N HIS A 75 13.23 -5.14 5.43
CA HIS A 75 14.61 -4.88 5.03
C HIS A 75 14.64 -3.81 3.94
N PHE A 76 14.98 -2.60 4.35
CA PHE A 76 15.05 -1.41 3.51
C PHE A 76 16.43 -1.32 2.90
N ARG A 77 16.57 -1.57 1.59
CA ARG A 77 17.85 -1.57 0.88
C ARG A 77 18.10 -0.18 0.31
N ILE A 78 19.18 0.44 0.71
CA ILE A 78 19.49 1.82 0.36
C ILE A 78 20.57 1.80 -0.70
N GLY A 79 20.38 2.56 -1.77
CA GLY A 79 21.35 2.59 -2.86
C GLY A 79 21.03 3.63 -3.92
N VAL A 80 21.66 3.45 -5.07
CA VAL A 80 21.48 4.27 -6.26
C VAL A 80 21.08 3.35 -7.41
N LEU A 81 20.04 3.74 -8.15
CA LEU A 81 19.60 3.10 -9.39
C LEU A 81 19.56 4.17 -10.48
N GLU A 82 20.34 4.01 -11.55
CA GLU A 82 20.38 4.95 -12.68
C GLU A 82 20.51 6.43 -12.24
N LYS A 83 21.47 6.71 -11.34
CA LYS A 83 21.74 8.03 -10.73
C LYS A 83 20.65 8.56 -9.78
N LYS A 84 19.58 7.81 -9.54
CA LYS A 84 18.56 8.14 -8.55
C LYS A 84 18.82 7.42 -7.24
N ARG A 85 18.78 8.14 -6.13
CA ARG A 85 18.82 7.53 -4.81
C ARG A 85 17.51 6.81 -4.56
N VAL A 86 17.60 5.54 -4.17
CA VAL A 86 16.44 4.68 -3.96
C VAL A 86 16.50 3.98 -2.62
N ILE A 87 15.32 3.71 -2.07
CA ILE A 87 15.16 2.76 -0.97
C ILE A 87 14.19 1.68 -1.41
N VAL A 88 14.67 0.44 -1.50
CA VAL A 88 13.91 -0.71 -1.99
C VAL A 88 13.45 -1.57 -0.82
N VAL A 89 12.15 -1.83 -0.71
CA VAL A 89 11.56 -2.67 0.34
C VAL A 89 10.65 -3.73 -0.26
N MET A 90 10.79 -4.97 0.24
CA MET A 90 9.88 -6.05 -0.09
C MET A 90 8.65 -6.00 0.82
N THR A 91 7.45 -6.10 0.25
CA THR A 91 6.20 -6.08 1.03
C THR A 91 5.81 -7.46 1.52
N GLY A 92 5.96 -8.47 0.68
CA GLY A 92 5.17 -9.69 0.78
C GLY A 92 3.81 -9.53 0.09
N LEU A 93 2.99 -10.58 0.15
CA LEU A 93 1.67 -10.62 -0.48
C LEU A 93 0.60 -9.93 0.40
N SER A 94 -0.51 -9.52 -0.23
CA SER A 94 -1.66 -8.81 0.37
C SER A 94 -1.46 -7.31 0.57
N MET A 95 -2.59 -6.58 0.52
CA MET A 95 -2.66 -5.14 0.73
C MET A 95 -2.25 -4.71 2.14
N LEU A 96 -2.47 -5.57 3.14
CA LEU A 96 -2.03 -5.30 4.52
C LEU A 96 -0.50 -5.09 4.59
N ASN A 97 0.23 -6.02 3.98
CA ASN A 97 1.69 -5.97 3.94
C ASN A 97 2.20 -4.80 3.10
N ALA A 98 1.57 -4.55 1.95
CA ALA A 98 1.90 -3.39 1.11
C ALA A 98 1.70 -2.07 1.88
N GLY A 99 0.54 -1.90 2.54
CA GLY A 99 0.23 -0.71 3.34
C GLY A 99 1.23 -0.50 4.48
N ILE A 100 1.53 -1.54 5.27
CA ILE A 100 2.49 -1.45 6.38
C ILE A 100 3.88 -1.11 5.88
N SER A 101 4.38 -1.79 4.85
CA SER A 101 5.72 -1.53 4.31
C SER A 101 5.84 -0.12 3.73
N THR A 102 4.85 0.34 2.96
CA THR A 102 4.85 1.69 2.41
C THR A 102 4.72 2.75 3.51
N GLN A 103 3.88 2.53 4.51
CA GLN A 103 3.75 3.45 5.64
C GLN A 103 5.06 3.55 6.42
N LEU A 104 5.72 2.42 6.71
CA LEU A 104 7.03 2.41 7.38
C LEU A 104 8.09 3.11 6.52
N LEU A 105 8.11 2.86 5.21
CA LEU A 105 9.02 3.52 4.27
C LEU A 105 8.87 5.06 4.33
N LEU A 106 7.63 5.56 4.27
CA LEU A 106 7.32 6.99 4.33
C LEU A 106 7.53 7.60 5.72
N THR A 107 7.38 6.81 6.79
CA THR A 107 7.53 7.30 8.17
C THR A 107 9.00 7.39 8.57
N LEU A 108 9.82 6.43 8.13
CA LEU A 108 11.21 6.34 8.54
C LEU A 108 12.11 7.18 7.62
N PHE A 109 11.82 7.28 6.33
CA PHE A 109 12.75 7.86 5.37
C PHE A 109 12.21 9.11 4.66
N ASP A 110 13.12 9.97 4.19
CA ASP A 110 12.78 11.13 3.36
C ASP A 110 12.51 10.69 1.91
N ILE A 111 11.23 10.43 1.60
CA ILE A 111 10.77 9.86 0.33
C ILE A 111 10.04 10.92 -0.51
N GLU A 112 10.49 11.14 -1.74
CA GLU A 112 9.83 12.07 -2.68
C GLU A 112 8.70 11.43 -3.49
N GLY A 113 8.69 10.10 -3.59
CA GLY A 113 7.67 9.36 -4.33
C GLY A 113 7.86 7.86 -4.20
N VAL A 114 6.79 7.11 -4.42
CA VAL A 114 6.78 5.65 -4.34
C VAL A 114 6.47 5.05 -5.70
N VAL A 115 7.31 4.13 -6.14
CA VAL A 115 7.08 3.26 -7.29
C VAL A 115 6.82 1.85 -6.78
N HIS A 116 5.64 1.33 -7.10
CA HIS A 116 5.33 -0.08 -6.93
C HIS A 116 5.37 -0.76 -8.30
N TYR A 117 6.12 -1.86 -8.41
CA TYR A 117 6.09 -2.70 -9.61
C TYR A 117 5.96 -4.17 -9.22
N GLY A 118 5.40 -4.95 -10.15
CA GLY A 118 5.27 -6.37 -9.99
C GLY A 118 4.61 -7.03 -11.20
N ILE A 119 4.40 -8.33 -11.11
CA ILE A 119 3.68 -9.11 -12.10
C ILE A 119 2.17 -9.09 -11.82
N ALA A 120 1.37 -9.05 -12.88
CA ALA A 120 -0.08 -9.08 -12.77
C ALA A 120 -0.70 -9.96 -13.87
N GLY A 121 -1.80 -10.62 -13.54
CA GLY A 121 -2.71 -11.16 -14.55
C GLY A 121 -3.47 -10.01 -15.23
N ASN A 122 -3.87 -10.19 -16.47
CA ASN A 122 -4.65 -9.20 -17.20
C ASN A 122 -6.01 -9.80 -17.62
N ALA A 123 -7.06 -8.98 -17.55
CA ALA A 123 -8.40 -9.32 -18.03
C ALA A 123 -8.75 -8.62 -19.36
N ASN A 124 -7.82 -7.86 -19.93
CA ASN A 124 -8.02 -7.13 -21.17
C ASN A 124 -7.51 -7.98 -22.34
N PRO A 125 -8.38 -8.53 -23.20
CA PRO A 125 -7.97 -9.45 -24.27
C PRO A 125 -7.04 -8.82 -25.30
N LYS A 126 -6.84 -7.49 -25.28
CA LYS A 126 -5.89 -6.78 -26.13
C LYS A 126 -4.46 -6.81 -25.59
N LEU A 127 -4.25 -7.12 -24.32
CA LEU A 127 -2.92 -7.21 -23.70
C LEU A 127 -2.37 -8.63 -23.83
N GLN A 128 -1.08 -8.73 -24.11
CA GLN A 128 -0.34 -9.98 -24.25
C GLN A 128 0.54 -10.25 -23.03
N ILE A 129 1.00 -11.49 -22.90
CA ILE A 129 2.02 -11.84 -21.90
C ILE A 129 3.30 -11.05 -22.21
N GLY A 130 3.83 -10.37 -21.20
CA GLY A 130 5.01 -9.51 -21.33
C GLY A 130 4.70 -8.04 -21.52
N ASP A 131 3.44 -7.66 -21.77
CA ASP A 131 3.05 -6.25 -21.83
C ASP A 131 3.24 -5.58 -20.46
N VAL A 132 3.90 -4.41 -20.48
CA VAL A 132 4.05 -3.56 -19.30
C VAL A 132 2.94 -2.52 -19.30
N THR A 133 2.19 -2.44 -18.21
CA THR A 133 1.09 -1.50 -18.07
C THR A 133 1.30 -0.56 -16.91
N ILE A 134 0.91 0.70 -17.11
CA ILE A 134 0.86 1.70 -16.05
C ILE A 134 -0.61 2.03 -15.78
N PRO A 135 -1.17 1.59 -14.64
CA PRO A 135 -2.56 1.84 -14.31
C PRO A 135 -2.83 3.32 -14.07
N GLN A 136 -3.97 3.82 -14.55
CA GLN A 136 -4.48 5.16 -14.22
C GLN A 136 -5.34 5.14 -12.95
N TYR A 137 -5.95 4.00 -12.66
CA TYR A 137 -6.84 3.79 -11.51
C TYR A 137 -6.63 2.40 -10.94
N TRP A 138 -6.79 2.28 -9.63
CA TRP A 138 -6.72 1.03 -8.89
C TRP A 138 -8.07 0.84 -8.22
N ALA A 139 -8.49 -0.41 -8.03
CA ALA A 139 -9.69 -0.76 -7.30
C ALA A 139 -9.37 -1.91 -6.36
N HIS A 140 -9.84 -1.82 -5.12
CA HIS A 140 -9.81 -2.94 -4.19
C HIS A 140 -11.17 -3.63 -4.22
N THR A 141 -11.16 -4.92 -4.56
CA THR A 141 -12.38 -5.71 -4.75
C THR A 141 -12.55 -6.79 -3.68
N GLY A 142 -12.00 -6.56 -2.48
CA GLY A 142 -11.94 -7.56 -1.41
C GLY A 142 -13.16 -7.62 -0.50
N LEU A 143 -14.02 -6.60 -0.50
CA LEU A 143 -15.16 -6.50 0.40
C LEU A 143 -16.46 -6.90 -0.29
N TRP A 144 -17.16 -7.86 0.32
CA TRP A 144 -18.39 -8.43 -0.22
C TRP A 144 -19.38 -8.70 0.91
N ASN A 145 -20.66 -8.46 0.64
CA ASN A 145 -21.76 -8.72 1.55
C ASN A 145 -22.65 -9.84 1.01
N TRP A 146 -22.88 -10.82 1.86
CA TRP A 146 -23.76 -11.94 1.56
C TRP A 146 -25.20 -11.57 1.93
N GLN A 147 -26.11 -11.70 0.97
CA GLN A 147 -27.51 -11.40 1.22
C GLN A 147 -28.12 -12.44 2.17
N ARG A 148 -28.87 -11.97 3.16
CA ARG A 148 -29.52 -12.86 4.13
C ARG A 148 -30.45 -13.85 3.43
N PHE A 149 -30.58 -15.03 4.03
CA PHE A 149 -31.49 -16.04 3.53
C PHE A 149 -32.95 -15.55 3.62
N GLY A 150 -33.73 -15.76 2.55
CA GLY A 150 -35.11 -15.29 2.42
C GLY A 150 -35.26 -13.93 1.71
N ASP A 151 -34.20 -13.11 1.72
CA ASP A 151 -34.20 -11.81 1.05
C ASP A 151 -33.87 -11.97 -0.44
N GLY A 152 -34.61 -11.29 -1.30
CA GLY A 152 -34.40 -11.20 -2.73
C GLY A 152 -33.57 -9.98 -3.16
N PRO A 153 -33.16 -9.87 -4.43
CA PRO A 153 -32.25 -8.81 -4.90
C PRO A 153 -32.73 -7.37 -4.68
N LYS A 154 -34.03 -7.15 -4.42
CA LYS A 154 -34.62 -5.84 -4.16
C LYS A 154 -34.68 -5.47 -2.68
N ASP A 155 -34.50 -6.45 -1.80
CA ASP A 155 -34.51 -6.23 -0.36
C ASP A 155 -33.22 -5.54 0.08
N ALA A 156 -33.34 -4.66 1.07
CA ALA A 156 -32.23 -3.81 1.52
C ALA A 156 -31.09 -4.65 2.12
N LEU A 157 -29.85 -4.30 1.78
CA LEU A 157 -28.67 -4.91 2.36
C LEU A 157 -28.36 -4.30 3.73
N ALA A 158 -27.68 -5.07 4.59
CA ALA A 158 -27.10 -4.53 5.82
C ALA A 158 -26.25 -3.30 5.48
N LEU A 159 -26.41 -2.17 6.18
CA LEU A 159 -25.70 -0.89 5.96
C LEU A 159 -25.91 -0.21 4.58
N GLU A 160 -26.84 -0.66 3.74
CA GLU A 160 -27.16 0.05 2.47
C GLU A 160 -27.62 1.49 2.70
N ALA A 161 -28.41 1.71 3.77
CA ALA A 161 -28.84 3.05 4.18
C ALA A 161 -27.67 3.98 4.59
N SER A 162 -26.53 3.41 4.95
CA SER A 162 -25.30 4.13 5.32
C SER A 162 -24.40 4.44 4.11
N GLY A 163 -24.80 4.02 2.90
CA GLY A 163 -24.06 4.28 1.65
C GLY A 163 -22.94 3.27 1.35
N ASP A 164 -22.79 2.23 2.17
CA ASP A 164 -21.68 1.26 2.05
C ASP A 164 -21.78 0.36 0.81
N TYR A 165 -22.97 0.27 0.21
CA TYR A 165 -23.24 -0.58 -0.95
C TYR A 165 -23.62 0.23 -2.16
N SER A 166 -23.11 -0.20 -3.31
CA SER A 166 -23.61 0.25 -4.60
C SER A 166 -24.28 -0.91 -5.31
N ARG A 167 -25.57 -0.76 -5.64
CA ARG A 167 -26.26 -1.70 -6.55
C ARG A 167 -25.77 -1.62 -8.00
N ARG A 168 -24.81 -0.71 -8.29
CA ARG A 168 -24.26 -0.48 -9.63
C ARG A 168 -23.23 -1.53 -10.05
N PHE A 169 -22.47 -2.08 -9.11
CA PHE A 169 -21.36 -2.98 -9.39
C PHE A 169 -21.42 -4.23 -8.52
N GLY A 170 -20.86 -5.34 -9.03
CA GLY A 170 -20.60 -6.55 -8.24
C GLY A 170 -21.85 -7.23 -7.67
N TYR A 171 -22.80 -7.58 -8.54
CA TYR A 171 -23.91 -8.48 -8.21
C TYR A 171 -23.60 -9.89 -8.71
N LEU A 172 -23.51 -10.85 -7.80
CA LEU A 172 -23.31 -12.26 -8.11
C LEU A 172 -24.43 -13.09 -7.50
N LYS A 173 -25.24 -13.74 -8.33
CA LYS A 173 -26.30 -14.65 -7.88
C LYS A 173 -25.73 -16.07 -7.76
N PHE A 174 -25.11 -16.36 -6.61
CA PHE A 174 -24.55 -17.68 -6.32
C PHE A 174 -25.61 -18.80 -6.37
N ALA A 175 -26.88 -18.46 -6.14
CA ALA A 175 -28.01 -19.36 -6.32
C ALA A 175 -28.15 -19.96 -7.74
N ASP A 176 -27.56 -19.34 -8.76
CA ASP A 176 -27.58 -19.85 -10.15
C ASP A 176 -26.52 -20.94 -10.40
N TYR A 177 -25.51 -21.07 -9.53
CA TYR A 177 -24.44 -22.05 -9.68
C TYR A 177 -24.80 -23.35 -8.96
N ASN A 178 -25.57 -24.21 -9.64
CA ASN A 178 -25.94 -25.55 -9.17
C ASN A 178 -25.43 -26.62 -10.12
N ASN A 179 -24.99 -27.75 -9.55
CA ASN A 179 -24.71 -28.95 -10.33
C ASN A 179 -26.03 -29.69 -10.61
N ASN A 180 -26.73 -29.26 -11.66
CA ASN A 180 -27.95 -29.94 -12.09
C ASN A 180 -27.58 -31.21 -12.87
N THR A 181 -27.94 -32.39 -12.36
CA THR A 181 -27.92 -33.62 -13.16
C THR A 181 -29.15 -33.62 -14.07
N LYS A 182 -29.08 -34.25 -15.25
CA LYS A 182 -30.15 -34.25 -16.28
C LYS A 182 -31.55 -34.70 -15.79
N HIS A 183 -31.66 -35.21 -14.56
CA HIS A 183 -32.89 -35.79 -14.00
C HIS A 183 -33.41 -35.09 -12.74
N SER A 184 -32.71 -34.10 -12.18
CA SER A 184 -33.23 -33.33 -11.03
C SER A 184 -33.85 -32.01 -11.50
N LYS A 185 -35.02 -31.67 -10.93
CA LYS A 185 -35.57 -30.31 -11.06
C LYS A 185 -34.53 -29.33 -10.53
N SER A 186 -34.28 -28.25 -11.28
CA SER A 186 -33.36 -27.18 -10.87
C SER A 186 -33.79 -26.63 -9.52
N ALA A 187 -33.13 -27.06 -8.44
CA ALA A 187 -33.30 -26.52 -7.11
C ALA A 187 -32.29 -25.40 -6.93
N THR A 188 -32.76 -24.17 -6.67
CA THR A 188 -31.87 -23.06 -6.30
C THR A 188 -31.23 -23.37 -4.94
N ASN A 189 -29.90 -23.30 -4.87
CA ASN A 189 -29.21 -23.45 -3.59
C ASN A 189 -29.51 -22.28 -2.63
N LEU A 190 -29.08 -22.45 -1.38
CA LEU A 190 -29.29 -21.47 -0.30
C LEU A 190 -28.25 -20.33 -0.29
N LEU A 191 -27.29 -20.33 -1.22
CA LEU A 191 -26.17 -19.37 -1.27
C LEU A 191 -26.59 -17.98 -1.79
N ASN A 192 -27.85 -17.79 -2.19
CA ASN A 192 -28.47 -16.50 -2.49
C ASN A 192 -27.60 -15.56 -3.38
N ASN A 193 -27.53 -14.27 -3.05
CA ASN A 193 -26.81 -13.23 -3.78
C ASN A 193 -25.65 -12.67 -2.96
N VAL A 194 -24.59 -12.25 -3.63
CA VAL A 194 -23.44 -11.56 -3.04
C VAL A 194 -23.24 -10.22 -3.74
N TRP A 195 -22.98 -9.19 -2.94
CA TRP A 195 -22.91 -7.81 -3.37
C TRP A 195 -21.57 -7.20 -3.02
N PHE A 196 -20.96 -6.50 -3.97
CA PHE A 196 -19.71 -5.78 -3.73
C PHE A 196 -19.93 -4.60 -2.78
N GLN A 197 -18.99 -4.43 -1.86
CA GLN A 197 -18.93 -3.29 -0.94
C GLN A 197 -17.73 -2.42 -1.32
N ALA A 198 -17.97 -1.13 -1.55
CA ALA A 198 -16.89 -0.21 -1.84
C ALA A 198 -16.00 0.01 -0.61
N GLU A 199 -14.73 0.27 -0.83
CA GLU A 199 -13.79 0.54 0.26
C GLU A 199 -14.01 1.94 0.82
N GLU A 200 -13.87 2.05 2.15
CA GLU A 200 -13.89 3.33 2.86
C GLU A 200 -12.54 4.02 2.75
N ILE A 201 -12.56 5.30 2.41
CA ILE A 201 -11.39 6.15 2.36
C ILE A 201 -11.61 7.41 3.18
N PHE A 202 -10.51 7.98 3.68
CA PHE A 202 -10.49 9.23 4.42
C PHE A 202 -9.58 10.21 3.68
N PRO A 203 -10.14 11.11 2.85
CA PRO A 203 -9.32 11.99 2.02
C PRO A 203 -8.48 12.96 2.85
N VAL A 204 -7.23 13.16 2.44
CA VAL A 204 -6.30 14.08 3.10
C VAL A 204 -6.84 15.52 3.16
N ASN A 205 -7.54 15.97 2.11
CA ASN A 205 -8.15 17.30 2.03
C ASN A 205 -9.63 17.31 2.46
N GLY A 206 -10.11 16.24 3.10
CA GLY A 206 -11.48 16.11 3.60
C GLY A 206 -11.62 16.55 5.06
N THR A 207 -12.82 16.41 5.61
CA THR A 207 -13.05 16.56 7.05
C THR A 207 -12.54 15.31 7.76
N ALA A 208 -11.78 15.48 8.85
CA ALA A 208 -11.27 14.36 9.65
C ALA A 208 -12.42 13.45 10.10
N GLU A 209 -12.17 12.13 10.07
CA GLU A 209 -13.14 11.08 10.44
C GLU A 209 -14.41 11.03 9.58
N VAL A 210 -14.50 11.85 8.53
CA VAL A 210 -15.59 11.75 7.53
C VAL A 210 -15.14 10.82 6.41
N ARG A 211 -15.68 9.61 6.43
CA ARG A 211 -15.42 8.60 5.41
C ARG A 211 -16.09 8.94 4.08
N GLN A 212 -15.49 8.44 3.00
CA GLN A 212 -16.06 8.38 1.66
C GLN A 212 -15.89 6.97 1.12
N HIS A 213 -16.59 6.64 0.03
CA HIS A 213 -16.45 5.34 -0.62
C HIS A 213 -15.81 5.50 -1.99
N ALA A 214 -14.80 4.70 -2.28
CA ALA A 214 -14.13 4.70 -3.56
C ALA A 214 -14.10 3.30 -4.16
N PHE A 215 -14.56 3.19 -5.41
CA PHE A 215 -14.26 2.03 -6.25
C PHE A 215 -12.98 2.24 -7.04
N TRP A 216 -12.87 3.39 -7.72
CA TRP A 216 -11.68 3.77 -8.46
C TRP A 216 -10.86 4.79 -7.68
N VAL A 217 -9.65 4.39 -7.28
CA VAL A 217 -8.64 5.26 -6.70
C VAL A 217 -7.69 5.69 -7.83
N SER A 218 -7.61 7.00 -8.11
CA SER A 218 -6.75 7.52 -9.17
C SER A 218 -5.28 7.46 -8.79
N VAL A 219 -4.43 7.02 -9.72
CA VAL A 219 -2.98 7.22 -9.64
C VAL A 219 -2.69 8.67 -9.96
N ASP A 220 -1.78 9.28 -9.20
CA ASP A 220 -1.40 10.68 -9.40
C ASP A 220 -0.93 10.95 -10.84
N LYS A 221 -1.42 12.04 -11.43
CA LYS A 221 -1.19 12.39 -12.84
C LYS A 221 0.27 12.75 -13.12
N LEU A 222 0.99 13.29 -12.15
CA LEU A 222 2.42 13.61 -12.27
C LEU A 222 3.24 12.32 -12.30
N THR A 223 2.95 11.38 -11.38
CA THR A 223 3.56 10.05 -11.36
C THR A 223 3.30 9.29 -12.67
N LEU A 224 2.08 9.34 -13.18
CA LEU A 224 1.71 8.71 -14.46
C LEU A 224 2.51 9.27 -15.64
N ARG A 225 2.77 10.59 -15.67
CA ARG A 225 3.57 11.24 -16.72
C ARG A 225 5.04 10.83 -16.64
N LEU A 226 5.62 10.79 -15.44
CA LEU A 226 7.01 10.41 -15.23
C LEU A 226 7.28 8.96 -15.64
N GLN A 227 6.39 8.04 -15.28
CA GLN A 227 6.52 6.62 -15.63
C GLN A 227 6.39 6.40 -17.14
N ARG A 228 5.50 7.13 -17.84
CA ARG A 228 5.39 7.06 -19.30
C ARG A 228 6.64 7.57 -20.02
N ALA A 229 7.27 8.62 -19.51
CA ALA A 229 8.50 9.17 -20.11
C ALA A 229 9.69 8.20 -19.99
N GLN A 230 9.74 7.37 -18.94
CA GLN A 230 10.81 6.40 -18.73
C GLN A 230 10.68 5.12 -19.58
N MET A 231 9.48 4.76 -20.05
CA MET A 231 9.27 3.58 -20.90
C MET A 231 9.43 3.86 -22.41
N LEU A 232 9.55 5.13 -22.80
CA LEU A 232 9.69 5.56 -24.20
C LEU A 232 11.14 5.89 -24.59
N ASN A 233 12.08 5.74 -23.66
CA ASN A 233 13.52 5.86 -23.87
C ASN A 233 14.19 4.50 -23.67
#